data_AF-A0A2J8WXF2-F1
#
_entry.id   AF-A0A2J8WXF2-F1
#
_cell.length_a   1.000
_cell.length_b   1.000
_cell.length_c   1.000
_cell.angle_alpha   90.00
_cell.angle_beta   90.00
_cell.angle_gamma   90.00
#
_symmetry.space_group_name_H-M   'P 1'
#
loop_
_entity.id
_entity.type
_entity.pdbx_description
1 polymer ?
#
loop_
_entity_poly.entity_id
_entity_poly.type
_entity_poly.pdbx_seq_one_letter_code
_entity_poly.pdbx_strand_id
1 'polypeptide(L)'
;MLHLTDIQLQDNKTFLAMLNHVLNVDGFYFSTTYDLTHTLQRLSNTSPEFQEMSLLERADQRFVWNGHLLRELSAQPEVHRFALPVLHGFITMHSCSINGKYFDWILISRRSCFRAGVRYYVRGIDSEGHAANFVETEQIVHYNGSKASFVQTRGSIPVFWSQRPNLKYKPLPQISKVANHMDGFQRHFDSQVIIYGKQVIINL
;
A
#
# COMPACT_ATOMS: atom_id res chain seq x y z
N MET A 1 2.90 -35.66 16.78
CA MET A 1 3.43 -34.39 17.33
C MET A 1 4.88 -34.29 16.93
N LEU A 2 5.23 -33.32 16.07
CA LEU A 2 6.64 -33.01 15.81
C LEU A 2 7.16 -32.27 17.04
N HIS A 3 8.05 -32.90 17.80
CA HIS A 3 8.73 -32.24 18.92
C HIS A 3 9.69 -31.21 18.34
N LEU A 4 9.40 -29.93 18.58
CA LEU A 4 10.29 -28.83 18.23
C LEU A 4 11.56 -28.92 19.10
N THR A 5 12.71 -28.60 18.50
CA THR A 5 13.94 -28.36 19.26
C THR A 5 13.82 -27.09 20.12
N ASP A 6 14.67 -26.93 21.12
CA ASP A 6 14.67 -25.73 21.99
C ASP A 6 14.87 -24.43 21.19
N ILE A 7 15.71 -24.47 20.15
CA ILE A 7 15.93 -23.33 19.24
C ILE A 7 14.63 -23.01 18.49
N GLN A 8 13.97 -24.03 17.93
CA GLN A 8 12.70 -23.84 17.22
C GLN A 8 11.59 -23.32 18.15
N LEU A 9 11.55 -23.73 19.41
CA LEU A 9 10.63 -23.20 20.41
C LEU A 9 10.87 -21.71 20.67
N GLN A 10 12.14 -21.32 20.81
CA GLN A 10 12.54 -19.93 21.03
C GLN A 10 12.26 -19.05 19.81
N ASP A 11 12.54 -19.54 18.61
CA ASP A 11 12.24 -18.86 17.34
C ASP A 11 10.73 -18.68 17.18
N ASN A 12 9.95 -19.74 17.40
CA ASN A 12 8.49 -19.69 17.34
C ASN A 12 7.91 -18.66 18.32
N LYS A 13 8.40 -18.62 19.57
CA LYS A 13 7.99 -17.62 20.56
C LYS A 13 8.28 -16.20 20.08
N THR A 14 9.44 -15.99 19.45
CA THR A 14 9.86 -14.69 18.92
C THR A 14 8.98 -14.25 17.75
N PHE A 15 8.78 -15.13 16.76
CA PHE A 15 7.95 -14.82 15.60
C PHE A 15 6.48 -14.60 15.97
N LEU A 16 5.92 -15.39 16.88
CA LEU A 16 4.57 -15.18 17.39
C LEU A 16 4.44 -13.83 18.10
N ALA A 17 5.43 -13.43 18.89
CA ALA A 17 5.44 -12.11 19.51
C ALA A 17 5.47 -10.98 18.47
N MET A 18 6.27 -11.12 17.41
CA MET A 18 6.32 -10.15 16.30
C MET A 18 4.99 -10.08 15.54
N LEU A 19 4.36 -11.22 15.27
CA LEU A 19 3.06 -11.27 14.59
C LEU A 19 1.98 -10.63 15.45
N ASN A 20 1.89 -10.99 16.73
CA ASN A 20 0.95 -10.39 17.67
C ASN A 20 1.15 -8.88 17.79
N HIS A 21 2.40 -8.40 17.76
CA HIS A 21 2.66 -6.97 17.75
C HIS A 21 2.06 -6.30 16.51
N VAL A 22 2.28 -6.85 15.32
CA VAL A 22 1.75 -6.29 14.07
C VAL A 22 0.22 -6.36 13.99
N LEU A 23 -0.39 -7.46 14.45
CA LEU A 23 -1.85 -7.61 14.45
C LEU A 23 -2.57 -6.68 15.44
N ASN A 24 -1.85 -6.18 16.47
CA ASN A 24 -2.36 -5.17 17.40
C ASN A 24 -2.14 -3.73 16.91
N VAL A 25 -1.52 -3.52 15.74
CA VAL A 25 -1.41 -2.19 15.13
C VAL A 25 -2.73 -1.85 14.44
N ASP A 26 -3.22 -0.63 14.65
CA ASP A 26 -4.41 -0.13 13.98
C ASP A 26 -4.18 0.14 12.48
N GLY A 27 -5.28 0.35 11.76
CA GLY A 27 -5.24 0.80 10.36
C GLY A 27 -5.29 -0.34 9.35
N PHE A 28 -5.76 -1.51 9.74
CA PHE A 28 -6.16 -2.56 8.81
C PHE A 28 -7.63 -2.41 8.42
N TYR A 29 -7.90 -2.42 7.12
CA TYR A 29 -9.25 -2.26 6.57
C TYR A 29 -9.51 -3.30 5.48
N PHE A 30 -10.75 -3.77 5.38
CA PHE A 30 -11.20 -4.61 4.29
C PHE A 30 -12.66 -4.29 3.98
N SER A 31 -13.11 -4.71 2.80
CA SER A 31 -14.52 -4.69 2.43
C SER A 31 -14.86 -6.01 1.74
N THR A 32 -16.09 -6.47 1.92
CA THR A 32 -16.60 -7.68 1.29
C THR A 32 -17.20 -7.41 -0.09
N THR A 33 -17.45 -6.14 -0.43
CA THR A 33 -18.19 -5.75 -1.63
C THR A 33 -17.50 -4.67 -2.46
N TYR A 34 -16.51 -3.97 -1.90
CA TYR A 34 -15.81 -2.88 -2.57
C TYR A 34 -14.31 -3.13 -2.61
N ASP A 35 -13.69 -2.85 -3.75
CA ASP A 35 -12.23 -2.95 -3.88
C ASP A 35 -11.56 -1.70 -3.31
N LEU A 36 -11.07 -1.83 -2.07
CA LEU A 36 -10.33 -0.76 -1.39
C LEU A 36 -8.92 -0.53 -1.94
N THR A 37 -8.38 -1.45 -2.75
CA THR A 37 -7.00 -1.40 -3.26
C THR A 37 -6.87 -0.48 -4.49
N HIS A 38 -7.97 -0.23 -5.19
CA HIS A 38 -8.05 0.70 -6.30
C HIS A 38 -8.66 2.04 -5.89
N THR A 39 -8.29 3.10 -6.61
CA THR A 39 -9.00 4.39 -6.53
C THR A 39 -10.32 4.29 -7.28
N LEU A 40 -11.27 5.13 -6.90
CA LEU A 40 -12.52 5.29 -7.64
C LEU A 40 -12.24 5.65 -9.11
N GLN A 41 -11.25 6.51 -9.38
CA GLN A 41 -10.85 6.88 -10.75
C GLN A 41 -10.32 5.69 -11.55
N ARG A 42 -9.59 4.75 -10.92
CA ARG A 42 -9.13 3.54 -11.61
C ARG A 42 -10.29 2.60 -11.86
N LEU A 43 -11.14 2.37 -10.86
CA LEU A 43 -12.33 1.52 -10.99
C LEU A 43 -13.34 2.05 -12.02
N SER A 44 -13.44 3.37 -12.21
CA SER A 44 -14.35 3.93 -13.23
C SER A 44 -13.88 3.67 -14.66
N ASN A 45 -12.60 3.35 -14.85
CA ASN A 45 -11.97 3.14 -16.16
C ASN A 45 -11.71 1.66 -16.47
N THR A 46 -12.24 0.73 -15.66
CA THR A 46 -12.10 -0.72 -15.89
C THR A 46 -13.27 -1.25 -16.71
N SER A 47 -13.05 -2.40 -17.36
CA SER A 47 -14.10 -3.07 -18.13
C SER A 47 -15.11 -3.76 -17.20
N PRO A 48 -16.34 -4.08 -17.68
CA PRO A 48 -17.30 -4.84 -16.91
C PRO A 48 -16.74 -6.19 -16.42
N GLU A 49 -15.94 -6.88 -17.24
CA GLU A 49 -15.35 -8.17 -16.89
C GLU A 49 -14.41 -8.05 -15.68
N PHE A 50 -13.66 -6.94 -15.58
CA PHE A 50 -12.84 -6.65 -14.40
C PHE A 50 -13.69 -6.45 -13.13
N GLN A 51 -14.91 -5.93 -13.27
CA GLN A 51 -15.81 -5.73 -12.14
C GLN A 51 -16.49 -7.04 -11.68
N GLU A 52 -16.54 -8.05 -12.54
CA GLU A 52 -17.05 -9.39 -12.23
C GLU A 52 -16.00 -10.28 -11.55
N MET A 53 -14.70 -9.99 -11.74
CA MET A 53 -13.61 -10.67 -11.03
C MET A 53 -13.76 -10.55 -9.52
N SER A 54 -13.31 -11.56 -8.79
CA SER A 54 -13.29 -11.51 -7.32
C SER A 54 -12.40 -10.37 -6.81
N LEU A 55 -12.64 -9.94 -5.57
CA LEU A 55 -11.82 -8.90 -4.95
C LEU A 55 -10.34 -9.27 -4.91
N LEU A 56 -10.01 -10.55 -4.77
CA LEU A 56 -8.62 -11.02 -4.78
C LEU A 56 -7.98 -10.89 -6.15
N GLU A 57 -8.63 -11.40 -7.19
CA GLU A 57 -8.07 -11.48 -8.53
C GLU A 57 -7.78 -10.10 -9.12
N ARG A 58 -8.67 -9.14 -8.83
CA ARG A 58 -8.53 -7.79 -9.35
C ARG A 58 -7.73 -6.85 -8.46
N ALA A 59 -7.33 -7.27 -7.26
CA ALA A 59 -6.68 -6.38 -6.30
C ALA A 59 -5.35 -5.84 -6.79
N ASP A 60 -5.09 -4.57 -6.50
CA ASP A 60 -3.78 -3.97 -6.68
C ASP A 60 -2.82 -4.50 -5.61
N GLN A 61 -1.91 -5.37 -6.04
CA GLN A 61 -0.97 -6.07 -5.17
C GLN A 61 -0.07 -5.14 -4.37
N ARG A 62 0.11 -3.87 -4.80
CA ARG A 62 0.82 -2.86 -4.01
C ARG A 62 0.14 -2.65 -2.66
N PHE A 63 -1.18 -2.81 -2.56
CA PHE A 63 -1.95 -2.47 -1.37
C PHE A 63 -2.58 -3.68 -0.67
N VAL A 64 -2.25 -4.92 -1.08
CA VAL A 64 -2.72 -6.16 -0.42
C VAL A 64 -1.72 -6.57 0.66
N TRP A 65 -1.93 -6.11 1.89
CA TRP A 65 -1.02 -6.37 3.00
C TRP A 65 -0.90 -7.86 3.34
N ASN A 66 -2.03 -8.59 3.30
CA ASN A 66 -2.08 -10.03 3.56
C ASN A 66 -1.80 -10.89 2.31
N GLY A 67 -1.27 -10.33 1.22
CA GLY A 67 -1.11 -11.04 -0.05
C GLY A 67 -0.26 -12.31 0.05
N HIS A 68 0.75 -12.31 0.94
CA HIS A 68 1.54 -13.52 1.21
C HIS A 68 0.69 -14.65 1.82
N LEU A 69 -0.21 -14.33 2.75
CA LEU A 69 -1.10 -15.30 3.41
C LEU A 69 -2.18 -15.82 2.45
N LEU A 70 -2.59 -14.99 1.50
CA LEU A 70 -3.60 -15.35 0.50
C LEU A 70 -3.03 -16.19 -0.65
N ARG A 71 -1.71 -16.40 -0.75
CA ARG A 71 -1.09 -17.10 -1.88
C ARG A 71 -1.66 -18.50 -2.12
N GLU A 72 -1.77 -19.30 -1.07
CA GLU A 72 -2.31 -20.68 -1.19
C GLU A 72 -3.81 -20.66 -1.58
N LEU A 73 -4.58 -19.71 -1.03
CA LEU A 73 -5.99 -19.54 -1.36
C LEU A 73 -6.20 -19.01 -2.79
N SER A 74 -5.26 -18.21 -3.29
CA SER A 74 -5.34 -17.64 -4.64
C SER A 74 -5.28 -18.70 -5.74
N ALA A 75 -4.65 -19.84 -5.46
CA ALA A 75 -4.57 -20.98 -6.38
C ALA A 75 -5.90 -21.75 -6.52
N GLN A 76 -6.90 -21.46 -5.68
CA GLN A 76 -8.18 -22.18 -5.60
C GLN A 76 -9.36 -21.21 -5.84
N PRO A 77 -9.85 -21.06 -7.08
CA PRO A 77 -10.95 -20.15 -7.40
C PRO A 77 -12.21 -20.34 -6.54
N GLU A 78 -12.50 -21.57 -6.13
CA GLU A 78 -13.65 -21.94 -5.30
C GLU A 78 -13.64 -21.30 -3.90
N VAL A 79 -12.46 -20.90 -3.39
CA VAL A 79 -12.33 -20.23 -2.08
C VAL A 79 -12.10 -18.73 -2.18
N HIS A 80 -12.07 -18.14 -3.38
CA HIS A 80 -11.81 -16.70 -3.55
C HIS A 80 -12.78 -15.81 -2.77
N ARG A 81 -14.02 -16.26 -2.55
CA ARG A 81 -15.01 -15.56 -1.70
C ARG A 81 -14.56 -15.36 -0.25
N PHE A 82 -13.62 -16.16 0.23
CA PHE A 82 -13.04 -16.08 1.58
C PHE A 82 -11.68 -15.36 1.60
N ALA A 83 -11.08 -15.14 0.43
CA ALA A 83 -9.75 -14.55 0.29
C ALA A 83 -9.86 -13.03 0.10
N LEU A 84 -10.16 -12.30 1.18
CA LEU A 84 -10.34 -10.85 1.11
C LEU A 84 -9.01 -10.09 1.21
N PRO A 85 -8.72 -9.16 0.28
CA PRO A 85 -7.61 -8.25 0.41
C PRO A 85 -7.75 -7.35 1.64
N VAL A 86 -6.71 -7.33 2.48
CA VAL A 86 -6.61 -6.43 3.63
C VAL A 86 -5.67 -5.30 3.29
N LEU A 87 -6.16 -4.07 3.42
CA LEU A 87 -5.42 -2.83 3.26
C LEU A 87 -4.78 -2.42 4.60
N HIS A 88 -3.57 -1.87 4.56
CA HIS A 88 -3.01 -1.13 5.70
C HIS A 88 -2.94 0.36 5.36
N GLY A 89 -3.48 1.23 6.22
CA GLY A 89 -3.50 2.67 5.99
C GLY A 89 -4.50 3.39 6.88
N PHE A 90 -5.40 4.17 6.28
CA PHE A 90 -6.40 4.95 7.02
C PHE A 90 -7.66 5.13 6.19
N ILE A 91 -8.83 4.99 6.80
CA ILE A 91 -10.12 5.31 6.19
C ILE A 91 -10.94 6.11 7.20
N THR A 92 -11.47 7.25 6.76
CA THR A 92 -12.54 7.95 7.47
C THR A 92 -13.62 8.41 6.51
N MET A 93 -14.84 8.51 7.02
CA MET A 93 -16.01 8.98 6.30
C MET A 93 -16.77 9.93 7.20
N HIS A 94 -17.13 11.09 6.67
CA HIS A 94 -17.91 12.09 7.37
C HIS A 94 -19.02 12.60 6.48
N SER A 95 -20.25 12.60 6.98
CA SER A 95 -21.33 13.35 6.36
C SER A 95 -21.18 14.82 6.73
N CYS A 96 -21.07 15.67 5.72
CA CYS A 96 -20.80 17.09 5.83
C CYS A 96 -21.96 17.90 5.21
N SER A 97 -21.99 19.20 5.49
CA SER A 97 -22.89 20.11 4.79
C SER A 97 -22.20 21.43 4.45
N ILE A 98 -22.44 21.94 3.24
CA ILE A 98 -21.98 23.25 2.79
C ILE A 98 -23.19 23.95 2.14
N ASN A 99 -23.53 25.15 2.61
CA ASN A 99 -24.64 25.95 2.11
C ASN A 99 -25.96 25.15 2.02
N GLY A 100 -26.27 24.35 3.05
CA GLY A 100 -27.48 23.52 3.14
C GLY A 100 -27.47 22.26 2.27
N LYS A 101 -26.40 21.99 1.51
CA LYS A 101 -26.23 20.76 0.73
C LYS A 101 -25.45 19.73 1.53
N TYR A 102 -26.05 18.56 1.75
CA TYR A 102 -25.43 17.44 2.46
C TYR A 102 -24.67 16.53 1.50
N PHE A 103 -23.46 16.13 1.85
CA PHE A 103 -22.62 15.23 1.05
C PHE A 103 -21.73 14.38 1.97
N ASP A 104 -21.25 13.25 1.48
CA ASP A 104 -20.27 12.44 2.18
C ASP A 104 -18.86 12.81 1.70
N TRP A 105 -17.99 13.12 2.65
CA TRP A 105 -16.56 13.29 2.45
C TRP A 105 -15.83 12.06 2.99
N ILE A 106 -15.09 11.40 2.12
CA ILE A 106 -14.39 10.15 2.42
C ILE A 106 -12.91 10.37 2.13
N LEU A 107 -12.06 9.95 3.05
CA LEU A 107 -10.61 9.99 2.88
C LEU A 107 -10.05 8.59 3.08
N ILE A 108 -9.39 8.08 2.05
CA ILE A 108 -8.74 6.76 2.07
C ILE A 108 -7.25 6.97 1.82
N SER A 109 -6.40 6.43 2.69
CA SER A 109 -4.95 6.35 2.48
C SER A 109 -4.53 4.90 2.47
N ARG A 110 -3.81 4.49 1.43
CA ARG A 110 -3.35 3.11 1.19
C ARG A 110 -1.84 3.07 1.26
N ARG A 111 -1.28 2.31 2.19
CA ARG A 111 0.17 2.13 2.28
C ARG A 111 0.59 0.93 1.43
N SER A 112 1.57 1.16 0.56
CA SER A 112 2.15 0.09 -0.24
C SER A 112 2.85 -0.95 0.64
N CYS A 113 2.66 -2.24 0.36
CA CYS A 113 3.42 -3.33 0.93
C CYS A 113 4.74 -3.59 0.19
N PHE A 114 4.90 -3.06 -1.04
CA PHE A 114 6.16 -3.14 -1.77
C PHE A 114 7.21 -2.25 -1.11
N ARG A 115 8.43 -2.77 -0.98
CA ARG A 115 9.55 -2.14 -0.27
C ARG A 115 9.13 -1.58 1.09
N ALA A 116 8.29 -2.31 1.81
CA ALA A 116 7.86 -1.94 3.16
C ALA A 116 9.02 -2.08 4.14
N GLY A 117 9.06 -1.19 5.13
CA GLY A 117 10.01 -1.27 6.22
C GLY A 117 10.09 0.02 7.02
N VAL A 118 10.80 -0.04 8.13
CA VAL A 118 10.92 1.10 9.05
C VAL A 118 11.79 2.22 8.45
N ARG A 119 11.44 3.47 8.78
CA ARG A 119 11.99 4.71 8.21
C ARG A 119 13.52 4.77 8.09
N TYR A 120 14.27 4.18 9.03
CA TYR A 120 15.73 4.22 9.02
C TYR A 120 16.40 3.04 8.30
N TYR A 121 15.67 1.96 8.05
CA TYR A 121 16.21 0.77 7.39
C TYR A 121 15.83 0.70 5.91
N VAL A 122 14.66 1.24 5.55
CA VAL A 122 14.13 1.14 4.19
C VAL A 122 13.81 2.54 3.66
N ARG A 123 14.63 2.98 2.70
CA ARG A 123 14.52 4.26 1.97
C ARG A 123 14.89 4.08 0.51
N GLY A 124 14.58 5.10 -0.29
CA GLY A 124 14.82 5.08 -1.72
C GLY A 124 13.96 4.05 -2.45
N ILE A 125 14.46 3.61 -3.61
CA ILE A 125 13.82 2.59 -4.46
C ILE A 125 14.55 1.24 -4.39
N ASP A 126 13.86 0.16 -4.78
CA ASP A 126 14.45 -1.14 -5.08
C ASP A 126 14.81 -1.27 -6.58
N SER A 127 15.29 -2.44 -7.00
CA SER A 127 15.66 -2.72 -8.40
C SER A 127 14.49 -2.62 -9.37
N GLU A 128 13.26 -2.80 -8.87
CA GLU A 128 12.03 -2.74 -9.67
C GLU A 128 11.45 -1.32 -9.71
N GLY A 129 12.06 -0.34 -9.01
CA GLY A 129 11.59 1.04 -8.97
C GLY A 129 10.50 1.31 -7.93
N HIS A 130 10.22 0.37 -7.02
CA HIS A 130 9.26 0.61 -5.94
C HIS A 130 9.85 1.52 -4.88
N ALA A 131 9.23 2.67 -4.67
CA ALA A 131 9.65 3.60 -3.63
C ALA A 131 9.23 3.12 -2.24
N ALA A 132 10.16 3.17 -1.29
CA ALA A 132 9.87 2.86 0.11
C ALA A 132 8.85 3.85 0.69
N ASN A 133 7.98 3.36 1.59
CA ASN A 133 6.94 4.16 2.25
C ASN A 133 5.98 4.85 1.26
N PHE A 134 5.71 4.23 0.11
CA PHE A 134 4.74 4.73 -0.84
C PHE A 134 3.31 4.67 -0.27
N VAL A 135 2.59 5.77 -0.39
CA VAL A 135 1.21 5.93 0.06
C VAL A 135 0.41 6.62 -1.04
N GLU A 136 -0.77 6.09 -1.32
CA GLU A 136 -1.77 6.71 -2.17
C GLU A 136 -2.91 7.21 -1.28
N THR A 137 -3.18 8.51 -1.29
CA THR A 137 -4.28 9.14 -0.56
C THR A 137 -5.32 9.64 -1.55
N GLU A 138 -6.54 9.15 -1.39
CA GLU A 138 -7.70 9.51 -2.20
C GLU A 138 -8.75 10.22 -1.34
N GLN A 139 -9.15 11.39 -1.80
CA GLN A 139 -10.30 12.12 -1.29
C GLN A 139 -11.48 11.87 -2.23
N ILE A 140 -12.60 11.39 -1.69
CA ILE A 140 -13.85 11.17 -2.42
C ILE A 140 -14.92 12.09 -1.86
N VAL A 141 -15.68 12.71 -2.74
CA VAL A 141 -16.91 13.44 -2.41
C VAL A 141 -18.07 12.74 -3.10
N HIS A 142 -19.08 12.35 -2.32
CA HIS A 142 -20.31 11.74 -2.82
C HIS A 142 -21.49 12.67 -2.54
N TYR A 143 -22.15 13.13 -3.60
CA TYR A 143 -23.26 14.07 -3.53
C TYR A 143 -24.34 13.70 -4.55
N ASN A 144 -25.56 13.44 -4.09
CA ASN A 144 -26.72 13.12 -4.94
C ASN A 144 -26.43 12.07 -6.03
N GLY A 145 -25.77 10.96 -5.67
CA GLY A 145 -25.41 9.89 -6.61
C GLY A 145 -24.18 10.18 -7.48
N SER A 146 -23.72 11.42 -7.55
CA SER A 146 -22.47 11.80 -8.22
C SER A 146 -21.28 11.61 -7.29
N LYS A 147 -20.16 11.13 -7.83
CA LYS A 147 -18.92 10.92 -7.08
C LYS A 147 -17.77 11.64 -7.77
N ALA A 148 -16.95 12.32 -7.00
CA ALA A 148 -15.67 12.87 -7.43
C ALA A 148 -14.54 12.25 -6.62
N SER A 149 -13.41 12.00 -7.26
CA SER A 149 -12.20 11.47 -6.62
C SER A 149 -10.99 12.32 -6.97
N PHE A 150 -10.15 12.58 -5.98
CA PHE A 150 -8.88 13.27 -6.11
C PHE A 150 -7.79 12.47 -5.41
N VAL A 151 -6.74 12.12 -6.15
CA VAL A 151 -5.67 11.22 -5.69
C VAL A 151 -4.36 11.98 -5.59
N GLN A 152 -3.65 11.80 -4.49
CA GLN A 152 -2.29 12.27 -4.27
C GLN A 152 -1.40 11.11 -3.82
N THR A 153 -0.13 11.12 -4.23
CA THR A 153 0.85 10.11 -3.84
C THR A 153 1.97 10.73 -3.02
N ARG A 154 2.53 9.93 -2.12
CA ARG A 154 3.69 10.27 -1.30
C ARG A 154 4.61 9.06 -1.23
N GLY A 155 5.92 9.26 -1.38
CA GLY A 155 6.89 8.17 -1.26
C GLY A 155 8.29 8.67 -0.94
N SER A 156 9.22 7.75 -0.75
CA SER A 156 10.64 8.09 -0.66
C SER A 156 11.15 8.65 -1.98
N ILE A 157 12.14 9.55 -1.92
CA ILE A 157 12.84 10.08 -3.11
C ILE A 157 13.35 8.89 -3.95
N PRO A 158 13.03 8.82 -5.26
CA PRO A 158 13.23 7.63 -6.08
C PRO A 158 14.68 7.49 -6.58
N VAL A 159 15.61 7.33 -5.64
CA VAL A 159 17.02 7.03 -5.89
C VAL A 159 17.47 5.91 -4.96
N PHE A 160 18.61 5.27 -5.23
CA PHE A 160 19.17 4.25 -4.34
C PHE A 160 19.92 4.90 -3.16
N TRP A 161 19.26 5.04 -2.02
CA TRP A 161 19.87 5.64 -0.84
C TRP A 161 19.42 4.97 0.46
N SER A 162 20.24 5.14 1.49
CA SER A 162 19.97 4.65 2.83
C SER A 162 20.28 5.72 3.87
N GLN A 163 19.68 5.61 5.05
CA GLN A 163 19.94 6.50 6.16
C GLN A 163 19.88 5.66 7.44
N ARG A 164 20.83 4.73 7.57
CA ARG A 164 20.87 3.79 8.68
C ARG A 164 21.06 4.52 10.01
N PRO A 165 20.40 4.05 11.08
CA PRO A 165 20.53 4.68 12.38
C PRO A 165 21.97 4.55 12.88
N ASN A 166 22.49 5.61 13.50
CA ASN A 166 23.77 5.62 14.21
C ASN A 166 23.63 6.52 15.45
N LEU A 167 24.71 6.71 16.22
CA LEU A 167 24.69 7.51 17.45
C LEU A 167 24.41 9.01 17.21
N LYS A 168 24.37 9.49 15.96
CA LYS A 168 24.03 10.88 15.64
C LYS A 168 22.52 11.05 15.65
N TYR A 169 22.06 12.18 16.18
CA TYR A 169 20.65 12.58 16.17
C TYR A 169 20.01 12.55 14.76
N LYS A 170 20.76 12.99 13.74
CA LYS A 170 20.35 12.95 12.32
C LYS A 170 21.47 12.33 11.47
N PRO A 171 21.46 11.01 11.24
CA PRO A 171 22.43 10.36 10.36
C PRO A 171 22.37 10.97 8.96
N LEU A 172 23.52 11.14 8.30
CA LEU A 172 23.54 11.66 6.94
C LEU A 172 23.02 10.60 5.94
N PRO A 173 22.18 10.96 4.96
CA PRO A 173 21.82 10.07 3.87
C PRO A 173 23.07 9.61 3.10
N GLN A 174 23.13 8.31 2.81
CA GLN A 174 24.16 7.70 1.98
C GLN A 174 23.55 7.28 0.65
N ILE A 175 23.98 7.93 -0.43
CA ILE A 175 23.64 7.58 -1.80
C ILE A 175 24.54 6.43 -2.24
N SER A 176 23.97 5.40 -2.87
CA SER A 176 24.73 4.29 -3.43
C SER A 176 25.68 4.80 -4.52
N LYS A 177 26.96 4.42 -4.48
CA LYS A 177 27.90 4.82 -5.54
C LYS A 177 27.96 3.83 -6.71
N VAL A 178 27.39 2.64 -6.51
CA VAL A 178 27.47 1.50 -7.46
C VAL A 178 26.16 1.25 -8.19
N ALA A 179 25.04 1.77 -7.68
CA ALA A 179 23.74 1.54 -8.27
C ALA A 179 23.49 2.47 -9.47
N ASN A 180 22.80 1.96 -10.48
CA ASN A 180 22.38 2.77 -11.62
C ASN A 180 21.13 3.59 -11.25
N HIS A 181 21.35 4.81 -10.75
CA HIS A 181 20.27 5.72 -10.33
C HIS A 181 19.30 6.09 -11.44
N MET A 182 19.79 6.25 -12.67
CA MET A 182 18.96 6.66 -13.80
C MET A 182 17.99 5.55 -14.19
N ASP A 183 18.43 4.30 -14.23
CA ASP A 183 17.57 3.15 -14.53
C ASP A 183 16.44 3.02 -13.48
N GLY A 184 16.79 3.03 -12.19
CA GLY A 184 15.79 2.92 -11.13
C GLY A 184 14.81 4.11 -11.10
N PHE A 185 15.30 5.33 -11.34
CA PHE A 185 14.47 6.53 -11.43
C PHE A 185 13.50 6.44 -12.61
N GLN A 186 13.98 6.01 -13.78
CA GLN A 186 13.17 5.84 -14.97
C GLN A 186 12.07 4.80 -14.74
N ARG A 187 12.41 3.60 -14.24
CA ARG A 187 11.42 2.56 -13.90
C ARG A 187 10.35 3.07 -12.95
N HIS A 188 10.76 3.80 -11.90
CA HIS A 188 9.82 4.39 -10.97
C HIS A 188 8.84 5.34 -11.69
N PHE A 189 9.35 6.30 -12.45
CA PHE A 189 8.50 7.30 -13.10
C PHE A 189 7.69 6.76 -14.27
N ASP A 190 8.17 5.76 -15.00
CA ASP A 190 7.39 5.04 -16.01
C ASP A 190 6.16 4.42 -15.35
N SER A 191 6.34 3.74 -14.21
CA SER A 191 5.20 3.20 -13.45
C SER A 191 4.24 4.30 -12.96
N GLN A 192 4.76 5.43 -12.46
CA GLN A 192 3.91 6.53 -11.99
C GLN A 192 3.12 7.16 -13.13
N VAL A 193 3.73 7.33 -14.30
CA VAL A 193 3.09 7.92 -15.48
C VAL A 193 2.03 6.98 -16.05
N ILE A 194 2.28 5.67 -16.09
CA ILE A 194 1.29 4.68 -16.53
C ILE A 194 0.06 4.69 -15.60
N ILE A 195 0.27 4.76 -14.29
CA ILE A 195 -0.81 4.61 -13.29
C ILE A 195 -1.57 5.93 -13.07
N TYR A 196 -0.86 7.06 -13.01
CA TYR A 196 -1.41 8.35 -12.58
C TYR A 196 -1.36 9.44 -13.67
N GLY A 197 -0.74 9.16 -14.82
CA GLY A 197 -0.57 10.15 -15.89
C GLY A 197 0.52 11.19 -15.57
N LYS A 198 0.30 12.45 -15.97
CA LYS A 198 1.30 13.52 -15.80
C LYS A 198 1.65 13.71 -14.32
N GLN A 199 2.95 13.62 -14.01
CA GLN A 199 3.47 13.77 -12.65
C GLN A 199 3.90 15.21 -12.37
N VAL A 200 3.56 15.72 -11.19
CA VAL A 200 4.08 16.98 -10.63
C VAL A 200 4.72 16.66 -9.29
N ILE A 201 6.01 16.92 -9.16
CA ILE A 201 6.79 16.55 -7.99
C ILE A 201 7.04 17.77 -7.12
N ILE A 202 6.62 17.66 -5.87
CA ILE A 202 6.77 18.71 -4.86
C ILE A 202 7.83 18.23 -3.86
N ASN A 203 8.90 19.01 -3.73
CA ASN A 203 9.92 18.83 -2.71
C ASN A 203 9.89 20.07 -1.80
N LEU A 204 9.71 19.85 -0.49
CA LEU A 204 9.53 20.90 0.52
C LEU A 204 10.84 21.15 1.29
#